data_AF-A0A8H7P736-F1
#
_entry.id   AF-A0A8H7P736-F1
#
_cell.length_a   1.000
_cell.length_b   1.000
_cell.length_c   1.000
_cell.angle_alpha   90.00
_cell.angle_beta   90.00
_cell.angle_gamma   90.00
#
_symmetry.space_group_name_H-M   'P 1'
#
loop_
_entity.id
_entity.type
_entity.pdbx_description
1 polymer ?
#
loop_
_entity_poly.entity_id
_entity_poly.type
_entity_poly.pdbx_seq_one_letter_code
_entity_poly.pdbx_strand_id
1 'polypeptide(L)'
;MSSQLPRAHLASSQGLHVAEERTSAVEGDSPPAYTSTDTHARTYRSEVLQTIHAALAQLDPQLRELSLDIWRHPELLWEEEHAHDALASFMSARGFAVTPHYLGLRTAWRAEYAHVSSSPSSPSSRPRVIGVNAEMDALPGIGHACGHNLIAAAGVGVALALKVALETHDVSGRIVLLGTPAEEGGGGKIVLSSRGAYDEMDACIMCHPSGGPLRHASLGPSLAIQTLDVEFRGHGAHAAAHPWEGRNALDAAFLAYASIAVLRQQIRPTHRVHGIVTGKDWAPNVIPDNATLRWIVRAPTRDEVAALSGRVKACFECVRTFGGPLNSALRDAFSRCQGGRTGDCLRGRHHGRDHMLRSRTEQSARCVRAATQDTPRRMLMLTGTGSAPHQATSSARPSRSMGLRRNTTRACPRRPTLYACTLS
;
A
#
# COMPACT_ATOMS: atom_id res chain seq x y z
N MET A 1 -28.01 37.36 40.80
CA MET A 1 -28.84 37.66 39.61
C MET A 1 -28.03 38.53 38.66
N SER A 2 -27.89 38.07 37.42
CA SER A 2 -27.48 38.78 36.19
C SER A 2 -26.32 39.79 36.22
N SER A 3 -25.24 39.42 35.54
CA SER A 3 -24.41 40.36 34.75
C SER A 3 -23.70 39.57 33.64
N GLN A 4 -24.32 39.47 32.47
CA GLN A 4 -23.94 40.19 31.24
C GLN A 4 -22.51 39.87 30.75
N LEU A 5 -22.45 38.93 29.79
CA LEU A 5 -21.32 38.75 28.88
C LEU A 5 -21.51 39.69 27.66
N PRO A 6 -20.49 40.44 27.22
CA PRO A 6 -20.56 41.13 25.95
C PRO A 6 -20.11 40.22 24.79
N ARG A 7 -20.86 40.28 23.69
CA ARG A 7 -20.49 39.77 22.37
C ARG A 7 -19.26 40.52 21.84
N ALA A 8 -18.31 39.79 21.26
CA ALA A 8 -17.32 40.35 20.34
C ALA A 8 -17.19 39.51 19.07
N HIS A 9 -16.95 40.25 17.99
CA HIS A 9 -17.07 39.97 16.57
C HIS A 9 -16.21 38.85 15.96
N LEU A 10 -16.70 38.42 14.80
CA LEU A 10 -16.09 37.56 13.78
C LEU A 10 -14.78 38.12 13.18
N ALA A 11 -13.89 37.16 12.92
CA ALA A 11 -13.02 36.98 11.74
C ALA A 11 -11.89 37.99 11.45
N SER A 12 -10.65 37.50 11.56
CA SER A 12 -9.64 37.68 10.51
C SER A 12 -8.62 36.53 10.51
N SER A 13 -8.51 35.90 9.34
CA SER A 13 -7.46 34.99 8.86
C SER A 13 -6.16 34.91 9.66
N GLN A 14 -5.86 33.73 10.21
CA GLN A 14 -4.49 33.28 10.43
C GLN A 14 -4.24 32.10 9.50
N GLY A 15 -3.28 32.29 8.59
CA GLY A 15 -2.85 31.28 7.64
C GLY A 15 -2.35 30.03 8.36
N LEU A 16 -2.72 28.87 7.83
CA LEU A 16 -2.07 27.61 8.17
C LEU A 16 -0.60 27.74 7.74
N HIS A 17 0.29 27.97 8.71
CA HIS A 17 1.70 27.63 8.56
C HIS A 17 1.78 26.11 8.47
N VAL A 18 1.98 25.62 7.25
CA VAL A 18 2.49 24.26 7.02
C VAL A 18 3.87 24.24 7.67
N ALA A 19 4.03 23.46 8.74
CA ALA A 19 5.33 23.21 9.33
C ALA A 19 6.20 22.55 8.25
N GLU A 20 7.22 23.27 7.79
CA GLU A 20 8.30 22.67 7.01
C GLU A 20 8.90 21.53 7.84
N GLU A 21 8.76 20.32 7.30
CA GLU A 21 9.38 19.12 7.84
C GLU A 21 10.90 19.35 7.85
N ARG A 22 11.44 19.49 9.05
CA ARG A 22 12.84 19.84 9.31
C ARG A 22 13.73 18.67 8.89
N THR A 23 14.00 18.53 7.60
CA THR A 23 15.13 17.72 7.10
C THR A 23 16.43 18.49 7.32
N SER A 24 16.75 18.82 8.57
CA SER A 24 18.13 19.15 8.90
C SER A 24 18.87 17.81 8.97
N ALA A 25 19.44 17.39 7.84
CA ALA A 25 20.57 16.48 7.88
C ALA A 25 21.55 17.07 8.90
N VAL A 26 21.79 16.35 9.99
CA VAL A 26 22.74 16.78 11.01
C VAL A 26 24.10 16.83 10.30
N GLU A 27 24.63 18.03 10.07
CA GLU A 27 26.00 18.22 9.60
C GLU A 27 26.94 17.51 10.58
N GLY A 28 27.57 16.43 10.13
CA GLY A 28 28.52 15.65 10.93
C GLY A 28 28.37 14.13 10.81
N ASP A 29 27.27 13.61 10.29
CA ASP A 29 26.97 12.17 10.32
C ASP A 29 27.45 11.43 9.05
N SER A 30 28.65 11.75 8.56
CA SER A 30 29.28 10.90 7.55
C SER A 30 29.70 9.59 8.25
N PRO A 31 29.27 8.41 7.76
CA PRO A 31 29.77 7.15 8.30
C PRO A 31 31.30 7.15 8.25
N PRO A 32 31.98 6.59 9.27
CA PRO A 32 33.43 6.64 9.35
C PRO A 32 34.07 6.09 8.07
N ALA A 33 35.18 6.69 7.64
CA ALA A 33 35.88 6.25 6.44
C ALA A 33 36.38 4.80 6.61
N TYR A 34 35.78 3.87 5.88
CA TYR A 34 36.21 2.47 5.86
C TYR A 34 37.33 2.29 4.82
N THR A 35 38.59 2.26 5.25
CA THR A 35 39.71 1.94 4.36
C THR A 35 39.76 0.43 4.13
N SER A 36 39.68 -0.03 2.87
CA SER A 36 39.56 -1.46 2.52
C SER A 36 40.80 -2.30 2.83
N THR A 37 41.89 -1.69 3.30
CA THR A 37 43.21 -2.31 3.39
C THR A 37 43.47 -3.07 4.69
N ASP A 38 42.55 -3.10 5.67
CA ASP A 38 42.80 -3.74 6.97
C ASP A 38 41.58 -4.50 7.57
N THR A 39 40.48 -4.63 6.82
CA THR A 39 39.17 -4.90 7.41
C THR A 39 38.79 -6.37 7.54
N HIS A 40 39.24 -7.28 6.67
CA HIS A 40 38.77 -8.67 6.77
C HIS A 40 39.39 -9.45 7.95
N ALA A 41 40.71 -9.30 8.19
CA ALA A 41 41.40 -10.05 9.25
C ALA A 41 41.13 -9.48 10.66
N ARG A 42 40.91 -8.16 10.80
CA ARG A 42 40.60 -7.52 12.09
C ARG A 42 39.12 -7.57 12.48
N THR A 43 38.20 -7.63 11.52
CA THR A 43 36.75 -7.66 11.81
C THR A 43 36.26 -9.08 12.08
N TYR A 44 36.81 -10.08 11.39
CA TYR A 44 36.37 -11.47 11.53
C TYR A 44 37.19 -12.21 12.61
N ARG A 45 36.74 -12.11 13.85
CA ARG A 45 37.35 -12.79 14.99
C ARG A 45 36.75 -14.19 15.18
N SER A 46 37.56 -15.22 14.90
CA SER A 46 37.14 -16.63 14.95
C SER A 46 36.59 -17.04 16.31
N GLU A 47 37.18 -16.52 17.38
CA GLU A 47 36.80 -16.75 18.77
C GLU A 47 35.40 -16.21 19.07
N VAL A 48 35.06 -15.02 18.57
CA VAL A 48 33.73 -14.41 18.74
C VAL A 48 32.67 -15.24 18.00
N LEU A 49 32.99 -15.73 16.80
CA LEU A 49 32.08 -16.56 16.02
C LEU A 49 31.85 -17.93 16.66
N GLN A 50 32.89 -18.53 17.24
CA GLN A 50 32.74 -19.77 18.00
C GLN A 50 31.83 -19.56 19.22
N THR A 51 31.98 -18.45 19.95
CA THR A 51 31.07 -18.08 21.04
C THR A 51 29.62 -17.97 20.55
N ILE A 52 29.39 -17.25 19.44
CA ILE A 52 28.05 -17.09 18.84
C ILE A 52 27.47 -18.43 18.42
N HIS A 53 28.23 -19.27 17.72
CA HIS A 53 27.76 -20.59 17.28
C HIS A 53 27.43 -21.51 18.46
N ALA A 54 28.27 -21.52 19.50
CA ALA A 54 28.02 -22.32 20.71
C ALA A 54 26.75 -21.85 21.43
N ALA A 55 26.55 -20.53 21.55
CA ALA A 55 25.33 -19.96 22.15
C ALA A 55 24.08 -20.34 21.34
N LEU A 56 24.11 -20.18 20.02
CA LEU A 56 22.98 -20.52 19.15
C LEU A 56 22.67 -22.03 19.16
N ALA A 57 23.69 -22.90 19.21
CA ALA A 57 23.49 -24.34 19.29
C ALA A 57 22.76 -24.77 20.58
N GLN A 58 23.02 -24.09 21.71
CA GLN A 58 22.30 -24.33 22.96
C GLN A 58 20.86 -23.79 22.93
N LEU A 59 20.64 -22.68 22.23
CA LEU A 59 19.33 -22.02 22.12
C LEU A 59 18.41 -22.66 21.06
N ASP A 60 18.96 -23.40 20.10
CA ASP A 60 18.24 -23.92 18.92
C ASP A 60 16.92 -24.63 19.25
N PRO A 61 16.83 -25.56 20.22
CA PRO A 61 15.56 -26.23 20.54
C PRO A 61 14.49 -25.25 21.03
N GLN A 62 14.89 -24.26 21.83
CA GLN A 62 13.99 -23.28 22.43
C GLN A 62 13.52 -22.23 21.41
N LEU A 63 14.42 -21.80 20.52
CA LEU A 63 14.09 -20.90 19.41
C LEU A 63 13.16 -21.58 18.40
N ARG A 64 13.40 -22.87 18.14
CA ARG A 64 12.52 -23.68 17.30
C ARG A 64 11.12 -23.79 17.87
N GLU A 65 10.99 -24.11 19.17
CA GLU A 65 9.66 -24.21 19.78
C GLU A 65 8.95 -22.85 19.80
N LEU A 66 9.65 -21.76 20.15
CA LEU A 66 9.10 -20.40 20.08
C LEU A 66 8.59 -20.06 18.67
N SER A 67 9.38 -20.37 17.64
CA SER A 67 8.97 -20.13 16.25
C SER A 67 7.77 -20.99 15.83
N LEU A 68 7.72 -22.25 16.25
CA LEU A 68 6.59 -23.15 15.96
C LEU A 68 5.33 -22.75 16.72
N ASP A 69 5.46 -22.26 17.95
CA ASP A 69 4.34 -21.74 18.72
C ASP A 69 3.70 -20.53 18.04
N ILE A 70 4.50 -19.53 17.65
CA ILE A 70 4.02 -18.38 16.86
C ILE A 70 3.41 -18.86 15.54
N TRP A 71 4.07 -19.81 14.84
CA TRP A 71 3.55 -20.35 13.58
C TRP A 71 2.18 -21.03 13.71
N ARG A 72 1.91 -21.71 14.83
CA ARG A 72 0.64 -22.37 15.13
C ARG A 72 -0.47 -21.39 15.51
N HIS A 73 -0.13 -20.17 15.92
CA HIS A 73 -1.07 -19.13 16.35
C HIS A 73 -0.95 -17.89 15.43
N PRO A 74 -1.31 -18.01 14.14
CA PRO A 74 -1.19 -16.89 13.22
C PRO A 74 -2.17 -15.77 13.57
N GLU A 75 -1.65 -14.58 13.81
CA GLU A 75 -2.41 -13.38 14.16
C GLU A 75 -2.20 -12.28 13.11
N LEU A 76 -3.25 -11.56 12.76
CA LEU A 76 -3.19 -10.55 11.70
C LEU A 76 -2.53 -9.26 12.18
N LEU A 77 -2.20 -8.40 11.21
CA LEU A 77 -1.70 -7.05 11.46
C LEU A 77 -2.49 -6.32 12.56
N TRP A 78 -1.78 -5.78 13.55
CA TRP A 78 -2.31 -5.11 14.76
C TRP A 78 -3.06 -5.99 15.76
N GLU A 79 -3.09 -7.30 15.55
CA GLU A 79 -3.76 -8.30 16.40
C GLU A 79 -2.79 -9.38 16.93
N GLU A 80 -1.48 -9.15 16.82
CA GLU A 80 -0.38 -10.06 17.17
C GLU A 80 -0.16 -10.21 18.70
N GLU A 81 -1.22 -10.46 19.46
CA GLU A 81 -1.20 -10.53 20.93
C GLU A 81 -0.43 -11.74 21.47
N HIS A 82 -0.72 -12.94 20.98
CA HIS A 82 -0.04 -14.17 21.37
C HIS A 82 1.45 -14.08 21.04
N ALA A 83 1.78 -13.65 19.82
CA ALA A 83 3.17 -13.49 19.42
C ALA A 83 3.90 -12.41 20.26
N HIS A 84 3.24 -11.28 20.55
CA HIS A 84 3.74 -10.25 21.46
C HIS A 84 4.07 -10.84 22.84
N ASP A 85 3.10 -11.51 23.48
CA ASP A 85 3.24 -12.01 24.84
C ASP A 85 4.29 -13.12 24.93
N ALA A 86 4.30 -14.04 23.95
CA ALA A 86 5.27 -15.12 23.89
C ALA A 86 6.71 -14.59 23.77
N LEU A 87 6.95 -13.65 22.84
CA LEU A 87 8.27 -13.07 22.61
C LEU A 87 8.74 -12.20 23.78
N ALA A 88 7.85 -11.33 24.30
CA ALA A 88 8.14 -10.47 25.44
C ALA A 88 8.51 -11.29 26.68
N SER A 89 7.73 -12.33 26.97
CA SER A 89 7.97 -13.25 28.10
C SER A 89 9.28 -14.02 27.91
N PHE A 90 9.55 -14.50 26.69
CA PHE A 90 10.76 -15.26 26.38
C PHE A 90 12.04 -14.43 26.58
N MET A 91 12.01 -13.14 26.20
CA MET A 91 13.13 -12.22 26.38
C MET A 91 13.31 -11.81 27.85
N SER A 92 12.22 -11.52 28.55
CA SER A 92 12.23 -11.18 29.99
C SER A 92 12.87 -12.29 30.82
N ALA A 93 12.50 -13.55 30.57
CA ALA A 93 13.08 -14.73 31.23
C ALA A 93 14.59 -14.92 30.99
N ARG A 94 15.18 -14.21 30.01
CA ARG A 94 16.61 -14.26 29.65
C ARG A 94 17.36 -12.99 30.06
N GLY A 95 16.77 -12.22 30.97
CA GLY A 95 17.42 -11.06 31.60
C GLY A 95 17.53 -9.84 30.68
N PHE A 96 16.61 -9.70 29.72
CA PHE A 96 16.40 -8.43 29.03
C PHE A 96 15.35 -7.61 29.80
N ALA A 97 15.54 -6.29 29.86
CA ALA A 97 14.50 -5.38 30.32
C ALA A 97 13.47 -5.22 29.21
N VAL A 98 12.25 -5.71 29.42
CA VAL A 98 11.18 -5.70 28.41
C VAL A 98 10.12 -4.66 28.74
N THR A 99 9.84 -3.79 27.76
CA THR A 99 8.73 -2.85 27.76
C THR A 99 7.65 -3.35 26.79
N PRO A 100 6.54 -3.93 27.29
CA PRO A 100 5.41 -4.31 26.45
C PRO A 100 4.64 -3.07 25.99
N HIS A 101 3.79 -3.22 24.98
CA HIS A 101 2.95 -2.15 24.43
C HIS A 101 3.74 -0.88 24.06
N TYR A 102 4.93 -1.07 23.50
CA TYR A 102 5.95 -0.02 23.37
C TYR A 102 5.47 1.15 22.51
N LEU A 103 5.78 2.37 22.98
CA LEU A 103 5.35 3.64 22.38
C LEU A 103 3.84 3.74 22.13
N GLY A 104 3.01 3.05 22.93
CA GLY A 104 1.55 3.08 22.81
C GLY A 104 1.00 2.28 21.61
N LEU A 105 1.77 1.31 21.11
CA LEU A 105 1.31 0.32 20.14
C LEU A 105 1.02 -0.98 20.86
N ARG A 106 -0.22 -1.47 20.76
CA ARG A 106 -0.72 -2.63 21.52
C ARG A 106 0.16 -3.88 21.37
N THR A 107 0.64 -4.17 20.18
CA THR A 107 1.40 -5.40 19.90
C THR A 107 2.88 -5.17 19.66
N ALA A 108 3.36 -3.94 19.84
CA ALA A 108 4.80 -3.66 19.80
C ALA A 108 5.43 -3.88 21.18
N TRP A 109 6.68 -4.29 21.21
CA TRP A 109 7.45 -4.45 22.45
C TRP A 109 8.92 -4.10 22.21
N ARG A 110 9.63 -3.76 23.28
CA ARG A 110 11.06 -3.45 23.25
C ARG A 110 11.77 -4.25 24.33
N ALA A 111 12.77 -5.03 23.97
CA ALA A 111 13.65 -5.72 24.91
C ALA A 111 15.06 -5.14 24.82
N GLU A 112 15.64 -4.84 25.97
CA GLU A 112 16.93 -4.17 26.06
C GLU A 112 17.90 -4.90 26.98
N TYR A 113 19.18 -4.91 26.59
CA TYR A 113 20.27 -5.41 27.41
C TYR A 113 21.50 -4.52 27.21
N ALA A 114 22.25 -4.25 28.28
CA ALA A 114 23.49 -3.50 28.21
C ALA A 114 24.60 -4.23 28.98
N HIS A 115 25.76 -4.38 28.35
CA HIS A 115 27.00 -4.80 29.01
C HIS A 115 27.91 -3.59 29.17
N VAL A 116 28.57 -3.49 30.33
CA VAL A 116 29.59 -2.48 30.61
C VAL A 116 30.87 -3.23 30.95
N SER A 117 31.92 -2.98 30.15
CA SER A 117 33.22 -3.62 30.34
C SER A 117 33.82 -3.30 31.71
N SER A 118 34.44 -4.30 32.31
CA SER A 118 35.21 -4.16 33.54
C SER A 118 36.55 -3.44 33.33
N SER A 119 37.03 -3.38 32.07
CA SER A 119 38.29 -2.75 31.70
C SER A 119 38.12 -1.23 31.55
N PRO A 120 38.99 -0.41 32.17
CA PRO A 120 39.00 1.04 32.01
C PRO A 120 39.51 1.42 30.61
N SER A 121 38.70 1.17 29.59
CA SER A 121 39.01 1.51 28.20
C SER A 121 38.21 2.73 27.76
N SER A 122 38.94 3.84 27.62
CA SER A 122 38.56 5.15 27.03
C SER A 122 37.46 5.98 27.73
N PRO A 123 37.80 7.16 28.31
CA PRO A 123 36.88 8.00 29.09
C PRO A 123 35.68 8.67 28.36
N SER A 124 35.27 8.31 27.13
CA SER A 124 34.30 9.18 26.44
C SER A 124 33.38 8.62 25.35
N SER A 125 33.46 7.35 24.95
CA SER A 125 32.53 6.85 23.91
C SER A 125 31.27 6.25 24.52
N ARG A 126 30.11 6.86 24.27
CA ARG A 126 28.80 6.23 24.50
C ARG A 126 28.82 4.76 24.01
N PRO A 127 28.27 3.79 24.76
CA PRO A 127 28.22 2.41 24.31
C PRO A 127 27.46 2.34 22.98
N ARG A 128 27.96 1.53 22.04
CA ARG A 128 27.31 1.35 20.74
C ARG A 128 26.01 0.57 20.92
N VAL A 129 24.96 1.03 20.23
CA VAL A 129 23.61 0.47 20.31
C VAL A 129 23.29 -0.26 19.02
N ILE A 130 23.13 -1.58 19.09
CA ILE A 130 22.65 -2.40 17.96
C ILE A 130 21.17 -2.68 18.13
N GLY A 131 20.38 -2.23 17.16
CA GLY A 131 18.98 -2.55 16.99
C GLY A 131 18.76 -3.84 16.20
N VAL A 132 17.74 -4.60 16.57
CA VAL A 132 17.29 -5.79 15.85
C VAL A 132 15.77 -5.71 15.71
N ASN A 133 15.21 -5.99 14.53
CA ASN A 133 13.76 -6.07 14.34
C ASN A 133 13.27 -7.52 14.35
N ALA A 134 12.12 -7.75 14.98
CA ALA A 134 11.38 -9.01 15.00
C ALA A 134 9.93 -8.74 14.56
N GLU A 135 9.60 -9.14 13.33
CA GLU A 135 8.23 -9.07 12.81
C GLU A 135 7.43 -10.29 13.23
N MET A 136 6.11 -10.13 13.42
CA MET A 136 5.28 -11.16 14.03
C MET A 136 3.87 -11.29 13.44
N ASP A 137 3.47 -10.47 12.46
CA ASP A 137 2.15 -10.59 11.84
C ASP A 137 2.05 -11.73 10.83
N ALA A 138 0.83 -12.23 10.64
CA ALA A 138 0.47 -13.25 9.69
C ALA A 138 -0.42 -12.69 8.58
N LEU A 139 -0.55 -13.47 7.50
CA LEU A 139 -1.38 -13.14 6.34
C LEU A 139 -2.77 -13.78 6.43
N PRO A 140 -3.84 -13.08 5.99
CA PRO A 140 -5.20 -13.60 5.99
C PRO A 140 -5.33 -14.91 5.22
N GLY A 141 -5.82 -15.96 5.89
CA GLY A 141 -6.16 -17.26 5.29
C GLY A 141 -4.96 -18.17 4.97
N ILE A 142 -3.72 -17.70 5.07
CA ILE A 142 -2.51 -18.47 4.74
C ILE A 142 -1.46 -18.48 5.87
N GLY A 143 -1.71 -17.80 6.99
CA GLY A 143 -0.84 -17.81 8.17
C GLY A 143 0.50 -17.11 7.91
N HIS A 144 1.58 -17.57 8.54
CA HIS A 144 2.92 -17.00 8.37
C HIS A 144 3.60 -17.44 7.05
N ALA A 145 2.90 -17.31 5.92
CA ALA A 145 3.45 -17.64 4.60
C ALA A 145 4.64 -16.76 4.20
N CYS A 146 4.74 -15.55 4.75
CA CYS A 146 5.91 -14.66 4.60
C CYS A 146 7.06 -15.02 5.57
N GLY A 147 6.81 -15.90 6.54
CA GLY A 147 7.82 -16.41 7.47
C GLY A 147 8.13 -15.48 8.64
N HIS A 148 7.21 -14.62 9.07
CA HIS A 148 7.45 -13.67 10.17
C HIS A 148 7.76 -14.39 11.50
N ASN A 149 7.23 -15.59 11.74
CA ASN A 149 7.64 -16.45 12.86
C ASN A 149 9.15 -16.82 12.83
N LEU A 150 9.77 -16.88 11.65
CA LEU A 150 11.21 -17.10 11.49
C LEU A 150 11.99 -15.79 11.69
N ILE A 151 11.45 -14.66 11.25
CA ILE A 151 12.03 -13.32 11.47
C ILE A 151 12.10 -13.04 12.97
N ALA A 152 11.00 -13.24 13.70
CA ALA A 152 10.96 -13.09 15.14
C ALA A 152 12.00 -13.98 15.83
N ALA A 153 12.04 -15.27 15.50
CA ALA A 153 12.99 -16.21 16.09
C ALA A 153 14.45 -15.87 15.77
N ALA A 154 14.74 -15.41 14.55
CA ALA A 154 16.07 -14.95 14.16
C ALA A 154 16.48 -13.69 14.93
N GLY A 155 15.57 -12.72 15.10
CA GLY A 155 15.83 -11.51 15.88
C GLY A 155 16.15 -11.82 17.35
N VAL A 156 15.37 -12.72 17.96
CA VAL A 156 15.63 -13.25 19.31
C VAL A 156 16.99 -13.95 19.39
N GLY A 157 17.29 -14.84 18.44
CA GLY A 157 18.56 -15.55 18.39
C GLY A 157 19.76 -14.60 18.29
N VAL A 158 19.67 -13.58 17.45
CA VAL A 158 20.70 -12.54 17.31
C VAL A 158 20.89 -11.77 18.62
N ALA A 159 19.81 -11.31 19.26
CA ALA A 159 19.89 -10.56 20.50
C ALA A 159 20.55 -11.38 21.63
N LEU A 160 20.19 -12.66 21.77
CA LEU A 160 20.76 -13.54 22.78
C LEU A 160 22.22 -13.90 22.50
N ALA A 161 22.58 -14.18 21.24
CA ALA A 161 23.96 -14.47 20.87
C ALA A 161 24.87 -13.25 21.05
N LEU A 162 24.38 -12.05 20.73
CA LEU A 162 25.09 -10.79 21.00
C LEU A 162 25.30 -10.60 22.50
N LYS A 163 24.28 -10.84 23.34
CA LYS A 163 24.43 -10.75 24.80
C LYS A 163 25.58 -11.63 25.30
N VAL A 164 25.61 -12.90 24.91
CA VAL A 164 26.68 -13.84 25.31
C VAL A 164 28.05 -13.37 24.80
N ALA A 165 28.12 -12.84 23.58
CA ALA A 165 29.38 -12.33 23.03
C ALA A 165 29.89 -11.08 23.77
N LEU A 166 29.00 -10.13 24.11
CA LEU A 166 29.38 -8.94 24.87
C LEU A 166 29.93 -9.31 26.25
N GLU A 167 29.27 -10.24 26.95
CA GLU A 167 29.69 -10.73 28.26
C GLU A 167 31.02 -11.50 28.19
N THR A 168 31.14 -12.45 27.25
CA THR A 168 32.30 -13.35 27.15
C THR A 168 33.58 -12.60 26.77
N HIS A 169 33.46 -11.60 25.89
CA HIS A 169 34.61 -10.83 25.37
C HIS A 169 34.78 -9.49 26.08
N ASP A 170 34.02 -9.25 27.15
CA ASP A 170 34.01 -8.02 27.95
C ASP A 170 33.91 -6.72 27.12
N VAL A 171 32.96 -6.68 26.19
CA VAL A 171 32.76 -5.55 25.26
C VAL A 171 31.57 -4.70 25.69
N SER A 172 31.81 -3.43 26.03
CA SER A 172 30.72 -2.48 26.32
C SER A 172 29.80 -2.28 25.12
N GLY A 173 28.49 -2.46 25.30
CA GLY A 173 27.51 -2.31 24.23
C GLY A 173 26.08 -2.46 24.73
N ARG A 174 25.12 -2.00 23.91
CA ARG A 174 23.69 -2.14 24.18
C ARG A 174 22.98 -2.80 23.00
N ILE A 175 22.06 -3.68 23.33
CA ILE A 175 21.23 -4.43 22.39
C ILE A 175 19.79 -3.98 22.60
N VAL A 176 19.11 -3.66 21.50
CA VAL A 176 17.68 -3.33 21.50
C VAL A 176 16.99 -4.23 20.48
N LEU A 177 16.15 -5.14 20.95
CA LEU A 177 15.29 -5.95 20.10
C LEU A 177 13.89 -5.34 20.10
N LEU A 178 13.41 -4.95 18.92
CA LEU A 178 12.07 -4.41 18.73
C LEU A 178 11.15 -5.48 18.14
N GLY A 179 10.06 -5.74 18.84
CA GLY A 179 8.89 -6.39 18.27
C GLY A 179 8.13 -5.41 17.40
N THR A 180 8.10 -5.64 16.09
CA THR A 180 7.56 -4.70 15.11
C THR A 180 6.29 -5.26 14.47
N PRO A 181 5.09 -4.74 14.81
CA PRO A 181 3.84 -5.28 14.31
C PRO A 181 3.55 -4.85 12.87
N ALA A 182 2.57 -5.53 12.27
CA ALA A 182 1.83 -5.06 11.09
C ALA A 182 2.71 -4.68 9.88
N GLU A 183 3.68 -5.53 9.51
CA GLU A 183 4.52 -5.30 8.34
C GLU A 183 3.71 -5.40 7.04
N GLU A 184 2.75 -6.33 6.95
CA GLU A 184 2.00 -6.72 5.74
C GLU A 184 0.97 -5.67 5.26
N GLY A 185 1.19 -4.41 5.63
CA GLY A 185 0.42 -3.25 5.16
C GLY A 185 -0.01 -2.27 6.25
N GLY A 186 0.20 -2.59 7.53
CA GLY A 186 -0.13 -1.68 8.63
C GLY A 186 0.95 -0.64 8.93
N GLY A 187 2.20 -0.90 8.52
CA GLY A 187 3.31 0.04 8.66
C GLY A 187 3.79 0.24 10.09
N GLY A 188 3.78 -0.80 10.93
CA GLY A 188 4.15 -0.66 12.34
C GLY A 188 5.54 -0.07 12.56
N LYS A 189 6.53 -0.45 11.75
CA LYS A 189 7.88 0.15 11.78
C LYS A 189 7.88 1.65 11.44
N ILE A 190 7.01 2.09 10.53
CA ILE A 190 6.86 3.51 10.19
C ILE A 190 6.37 4.29 11.42
N VAL A 191 5.37 3.74 12.11
CA VAL A 191 4.83 4.36 13.33
C VAL A 191 5.87 4.38 14.45
N LEU A 192 6.58 3.26 14.68
CA LEU A 192 7.67 3.19 15.65
C LEU A 192 8.79 4.21 15.34
N SER A 193 9.20 4.30 14.08
CA SER A 193 10.19 5.30 13.63
C SER A 193 9.72 6.73 13.87
N SER A 194 8.47 7.06 13.53
CA SER A 194 7.92 8.40 13.82
C SER A 194 7.81 8.74 15.30
N ARG A 195 7.86 7.74 16.19
CA ARG A 195 7.79 7.88 17.65
C ARG A 195 9.17 7.75 18.32
N GLY A 196 10.26 7.76 17.53
CA GLY A 196 11.63 7.77 18.03
C GLY A 196 12.18 6.42 18.48
N ALA A 197 11.57 5.30 18.05
CA ALA A 197 12.00 3.95 18.48
C ALA A 197 13.45 3.61 18.08
N TYR A 198 13.98 4.26 17.04
CA TYR A 198 15.27 3.94 16.43
C TYR A 198 16.34 5.02 16.69
N ASP A 199 15.99 6.15 17.33
CA ASP A 199 16.83 7.35 17.39
C ASP A 199 18.18 7.14 18.11
N GLU A 200 18.22 6.19 19.06
CA GLU A 200 19.44 5.86 19.81
C GLU A 200 20.32 4.78 19.16
N MET A 201 19.84 4.13 18.08
CA MET A 201 20.53 2.99 17.47
C MET A 201 21.66 3.45 16.55
N ASP A 202 22.86 2.91 16.73
CA ASP A 202 23.99 3.13 15.80
C ASP A 202 23.85 2.31 14.51
N ALA A 203 23.25 1.13 14.63
CA ALA A 203 22.95 0.23 13.52
C ALA A 203 21.69 -0.55 13.84
N CYS A 204 20.90 -0.86 12.81
CA CYS A 204 19.70 -1.69 12.95
C CYS A 204 19.74 -2.81 11.90
N ILE A 205 19.52 -4.04 12.32
CA ILE A 205 19.56 -5.21 11.45
C ILE A 205 18.27 -6.03 11.53
N MET A 206 18.02 -6.78 10.47
CA MET A 206 16.89 -7.70 10.36
C MET A 206 17.25 -8.74 9.30
N CYS A 207 16.76 -9.97 9.46
CA CYS A 207 16.86 -11.01 8.45
C CYS A 207 15.46 -11.45 8.04
N HIS A 208 15.23 -11.56 6.73
CA HIS A 208 13.98 -12.05 6.17
C HIS A 208 14.23 -13.39 5.47
N PRO A 209 13.44 -14.45 5.75
CA PRO A 209 13.54 -15.70 5.02
C PRO A 209 13.15 -15.48 3.55
N SER A 210 13.92 -16.05 2.62
CA SER A 210 13.62 -15.95 1.20
C SER A 210 13.93 -17.26 0.49
N GLY A 211 13.33 -17.45 -0.68
CA GLY A 211 13.67 -18.57 -1.56
C GLY A 211 15.09 -18.41 -2.10
N GLY A 212 15.90 -19.46 -2.03
CA GLY A 212 17.27 -19.42 -2.52
C GLY A 212 18.05 -20.71 -2.24
N PRO A 213 19.33 -20.76 -2.65
CA PRO A 213 20.20 -21.86 -2.31
C PRO A 213 20.33 -22.06 -0.80
N LEU A 214 20.54 -23.30 -0.37
CA LEU A 214 20.76 -23.62 1.04
C LEU A 214 21.96 -22.83 1.60
N ARG A 215 21.82 -22.33 2.83
CA ARG A 215 22.89 -21.59 3.56
C ARG A 215 23.41 -20.35 2.82
N HIS A 216 22.54 -19.71 2.06
CA HIS A 216 22.84 -18.47 1.35
C HIS A 216 22.16 -17.27 2.03
N ALA A 217 22.86 -16.13 2.07
CA ALA A 217 22.32 -14.85 2.50
C ALA A 217 22.71 -13.78 1.47
N SER A 218 21.81 -12.83 1.21
CA SER A 218 22.07 -11.71 0.31
C SER A 218 21.63 -10.41 0.96
N LEU A 219 22.41 -9.36 0.74
CA LEU A 219 22.02 -7.99 1.07
C LEU A 219 21.49 -7.32 -0.19
N GLY A 220 20.35 -6.63 -0.07
CA GLY A 220 19.75 -5.93 -1.17
C GLY A 220 18.79 -4.84 -0.68
N PRO A 221 18.55 -3.80 -1.49
CA PRO A 221 17.59 -2.76 -1.17
C PRO A 221 16.15 -3.26 -1.36
N SER A 222 15.22 -2.70 -0.58
CA SER A 222 13.78 -2.81 -0.83
C SER A 222 13.29 -1.63 -1.66
N LEU A 223 12.18 -1.81 -2.39
CA LEU A 223 11.54 -0.74 -3.13
C LEU A 223 10.70 0.15 -2.21
N ALA A 224 10.66 1.45 -2.49
CA ALA A 224 9.65 2.34 -1.93
C ALA A 224 8.28 2.06 -2.56
N ILE A 225 7.22 2.21 -1.76
CA ILE A 225 5.84 1.89 -2.14
C ILE A 225 4.90 3.00 -1.67
N GLN A 226 3.93 3.38 -2.51
CA GLN A 226 2.79 4.21 -2.13
C GLN A 226 1.49 3.58 -2.62
N THR A 227 0.50 3.49 -1.73
CA THR A 227 -0.87 3.08 -2.08
C THR A 227 -1.77 4.31 -2.24
N LEU A 228 -2.56 4.31 -3.30
CA LEU A 228 -3.51 5.36 -3.67
C LEU A 228 -4.91 4.74 -3.75
N ASP A 229 -5.82 5.21 -2.89
CA ASP A 229 -7.25 4.91 -3.00
C ASP A 229 -7.99 6.13 -3.55
N VAL A 230 -8.68 5.94 -4.68
CA VAL A 230 -9.37 7.01 -5.41
C VAL A 230 -10.84 6.65 -5.59
N GLU A 231 -11.73 7.48 -5.08
CA GLU A 231 -13.17 7.28 -5.19
C GLU A 231 -13.76 8.27 -6.21
N PHE A 232 -14.41 7.74 -7.24
CA PHE A 232 -15.26 8.50 -8.16
C PHE A 232 -16.70 8.44 -7.68
N ARG A 233 -17.31 9.62 -7.58
CA ARG A 233 -18.73 9.78 -7.28
C ARG A 233 -19.44 10.46 -8.43
N GLY A 234 -20.57 9.91 -8.80
CA GLY A 234 -21.37 10.30 -9.93
C GLY A 234 -22.82 10.54 -9.54
N HIS A 235 -23.71 10.31 -10.49
CA HIS A 235 -25.14 10.40 -10.32
C HIS A 235 -25.80 9.29 -11.13
N GLY A 236 -26.58 8.45 -10.46
CA GLY A 236 -27.26 7.33 -11.10
C GLY A 236 -28.42 7.81 -11.98
N ALA A 237 -28.62 7.11 -13.09
CA ALA A 237 -29.75 7.33 -13.98
C ALA A 237 -30.12 6.01 -14.67
N HIS A 238 -31.34 5.91 -15.19
CA HIS A 238 -31.71 4.73 -15.98
C HIS A 238 -30.99 4.78 -17.33
N ALA A 239 -30.13 3.79 -17.59
CA ALA A 239 -29.18 3.81 -18.70
C ALA A 239 -29.85 3.93 -20.07
N ALA A 240 -31.06 3.38 -20.22
CA ALA A 240 -31.81 3.44 -21.48
C ALA A 240 -32.80 4.62 -21.58
N ALA A 241 -33.25 5.19 -20.45
CA ALA A 241 -34.36 6.16 -20.47
C ALA A 241 -33.84 7.59 -20.44
N HIS A 242 -32.93 7.90 -19.51
CA HIS A 242 -32.43 9.25 -19.28
C HIS A 242 -30.90 9.27 -19.01
N PRO A 243 -30.07 8.67 -19.87
CA PRO A 243 -28.63 8.59 -19.63
C PRO A 243 -27.94 9.97 -19.51
N TRP A 244 -28.49 11.00 -20.15
CA TRP A 244 -27.98 12.39 -20.07
C TRP A 244 -28.14 13.04 -18.69
N GLU A 245 -28.98 12.50 -17.82
CA GLU A 245 -29.11 12.96 -16.43
C GLU A 245 -28.04 12.33 -15.53
N GLY A 246 -27.42 11.23 -15.97
CA GLY A 246 -26.40 10.50 -15.22
C GLY A 246 -25.02 11.15 -15.28
N ARG A 247 -24.22 10.89 -14.23
CA ARG A 247 -22.77 11.12 -14.22
C ARG A 247 -22.10 9.80 -13.92
N ASN A 248 -21.52 9.17 -14.94
CA ASN A 248 -21.03 7.80 -14.83
C ASN A 248 -19.67 7.74 -14.13
N ALA A 249 -19.66 7.29 -12.87
CA ALA A 249 -18.43 7.12 -12.11
C ALA A 249 -17.56 5.96 -12.63
N LEU A 250 -18.17 4.92 -13.20
CA LEU A 250 -17.45 3.78 -13.75
C LEU A 250 -16.68 4.16 -15.01
N ASP A 251 -17.28 4.94 -15.91
CA ASP A 251 -16.59 5.45 -17.09
C ASP A 251 -15.40 6.33 -16.69
N ALA A 252 -15.57 7.17 -15.66
CA ALA A 252 -14.47 7.98 -15.14
C ALA A 252 -13.31 7.10 -14.61
N ALA A 253 -13.62 6.03 -13.87
CA ALA A 253 -12.61 5.08 -13.40
C ALA A 253 -11.89 4.37 -14.56
N PHE A 254 -12.60 3.96 -15.61
CA PHE A 254 -12.00 3.30 -16.79
C PHE A 254 -11.15 4.25 -17.64
N LEU A 255 -11.56 5.51 -17.79
CA LEU A 255 -10.73 6.53 -18.45
C LEU A 255 -9.44 6.80 -17.68
N ALA A 256 -9.51 6.84 -16.35
CA ALA A 256 -8.32 6.97 -15.51
C ALA A 256 -7.42 5.73 -15.61
N TYR A 257 -8.01 4.53 -15.62
CA TYR A 257 -7.29 3.28 -15.84
C TYR A 257 -6.55 3.28 -17.18
N ALA A 258 -7.23 3.68 -18.26
CA ALA A 258 -6.64 3.80 -19.58
C ALA A 258 -5.51 4.84 -19.62
N SER A 259 -5.68 5.98 -18.95
CA SER A 259 -4.65 7.01 -18.81
C SER A 259 -3.39 6.49 -18.12
N ILE A 260 -3.54 5.68 -17.07
CA ILE A 260 -2.40 5.02 -16.41
C ILE A 260 -1.80 3.93 -17.30
N ALA A 261 -2.62 3.20 -18.06
CA ALA A 261 -2.13 2.17 -18.97
C ALA A 261 -1.18 2.77 -20.02
N VAL A 262 -1.51 3.95 -20.59
CA VAL A 262 -0.62 4.63 -21.54
C VAL A 262 0.58 5.28 -20.84
N LEU A 263 0.42 5.82 -19.61
CA LEU A 263 1.52 6.38 -18.81
C LEU A 263 2.69 5.41 -18.62
N ARG A 264 2.40 4.10 -18.54
CA ARG A 264 3.41 3.04 -18.34
C ARG A 264 4.46 2.98 -19.46
N GLN A 265 4.20 3.49 -20.66
CA GLN A 265 5.23 3.57 -21.70
C GLN A 265 6.34 4.59 -21.31
N GLN A 266 6.03 5.59 -20.48
CA GLN A 266 6.91 6.69 -20.09
C GLN A 266 7.35 6.61 -18.62
N ILE A 267 7.34 5.42 -18.00
CA ILE A 267 7.95 5.17 -16.69
C ILE A 267 9.29 4.43 -16.85
N ARG A 268 10.16 4.51 -15.84
CA ARG A 268 11.44 3.79 -15.88
C ARG A 268 11.23 2.27 -15.79
N PRO A 269 12.13 1.44 -16.36
CA PRO A 269 12.07 -0.01 -16.21
C PRO A 269 12.11 -0.50 -14.75
N THR A 270 12.61 0.31 -13.83
CA THR A 270 12.66 0.03 -12.38
C THR A 270 11.37 0.39 -11.62
N HIS A 271 10.39 1.03 -12.27
CA HIS A 271 9.16 1.49 -11.64
C HIS A 271 7.99 0.54 -11.93
N ARG A 272 7.02 0.47 -11.02
CA ARG A 272 5.79 -0.30 -11.21
C ARG A 272 4.56 0.54 -10.80
N VAL A 273 3.49 0.42 -11.59
CA VAL A 273 2.18 1.00 -11.29
C VAL A 273 1.12 -0.05 -11.62
N HIS A 274 0.40 -0.52 -10.61
CA HIS A 274 -0.60 -1.58 -10.75
C HIS A 274 -1.79 -1.34 -9.82
N GLY A 275 -2.97 -1.77 -10.23
CA GLY A 275 -4.19 -1.48 -9.49
C GLY A 275 -5.41 -2.19 -10.03
N ILE A 276 -6.50 -2.05 -9.28
CA ILE A 276 -7.80 -2.67 -9.52
C ILE A 276 -8.92 -1.64 -9.50
N VAL A 277 -10.04 -2.00 -10.12
CA VAL A 277 -11.31 -1.25 -10.06
C VAL A 277 -12.29 -2.05 -9.21
N THR A 278 -12.99 -1.38 -8.29
CA THR A 278 -14.07 -1.95 -7.50
C THR A 278 -15.26 -1.00 -7.48
N GLY A 279 -16.44 -1.52 -7.15
CA GLY A 279 -17.63 -0.72 -6.89
C GLY A 279 -18.74 -1.56 -6.29
N LYS A 280 -19.86 -0.91 -6.00
CA LYS A 280 -21.02 -1.52 -5.35
C LYS A 280 -22.28 -1.35 -6.19
N ASP A 281 -23.14 -2.36 -6.13
CA ASP A 281 -24.51 -2.33 -6.65
C ASP A 281 -24.61 -1.96 -8.14
N TRP A 282 -23.59 -2.30 -8.93
CA TRP A 282 -23.61 -2.06 -10.37
C TRP A 282 -24.58 -3.01 -11.07
N ALA A 283 -25.42 -2.44 -11.93
CA ALA A 283 -26.34 -3.17 -12.78
C ALA A 283 -26.29 -2.60 -14.21
N PRO A 284 -26.34 -3.43 -15.27
CA PRO A 284 -26.21 -2.95 -16.65
C PRO A 284 -27.25 -1.89 -17.08
N ASN A 285 -28.42 -1.86 -16.44
CA ASN A 285 -29.50 -0.92 -16.74
C ASN A 285 -29.46 0.38 -15.92
N VAL A 286 -28.46 0.55 -15.05
CA VAL A 286 -28.29 1.72 -14.18
C VAL A 286 -26.91 2.32 -14.43
N ILE A 287 -26.84 3.63 -14.67
CA ILE A 287 -25.57 4.35 -14.74
C ILE A 287 -24.89 4.32 -13.36
N PRO A 288 -23.67 3.77 -13.23
CA PRO A 288 -22.99 3.71 -11.94
C PRO A 288 -22.68 5.08 -11.36
N ASP A 289 -23.10 5.31 -10.12
CA ASP A 289 -22.83 6.54 -9.35
C ASP A 289 -21.58 6.44 -8.46
N ASN A 290 -20.93 5.27 -8.43
CA ASN A 290 -19.75 5.00 -7.63
C ASN A 290 -18.77 4.10 -8.38
N ALA A 291 -17.48 4.39 -8.21
CA ALA A 291 -16.39 3.49 -8.57
C ALA A 291 -15.15 3.85 -7.76
N THR A 292 -14.39 2.85 -7.34
CA THR A 292 -13.16 3.03 -6.58
C THR A 292 -11.99 2.39 -7.31
N LEU A 293 -10.88 3.11 -7.39
CA LEU A 293 -9.60 2.60 -7.86
C LEU A 293 -8.65 2.44 -6.67
N ARG A 294 -8.01 1.27 -6.57
CA ARG A 294 -6.92 1.04 -5.63
C ARG A 294 -5.65 0.75 -6.41
N TRP A 295 -4.65 1.62 -6.25
CA TRP A 295 -3.39 1.58 -6.99
C TRP A 295 -2.19 1.51 -6.05
N ILE A 296 -1.13 0.85 -6.50
CA ILE A 296 0.16 0.79 -5.86
C ILE A 296 1.21 1.29 -6.85
N VAL A 297 2.01 2.26 -6.38
CA VAL A 297 3.16 2.84 -7.08
C VAL A 297 4.42 2.37 -6.38
N ARG A 298 5.39 1.85 -7.15
CA ARG A 298 6.69 1.40 -6.63
C ARG A 298 7.84 1.98 -7.43
N ALA A 299 8.90 2.37 -6.75
CA ALA A 299 10.17 2.79 -7.33
C ALA A 299 11.33 2.53 -6.36
N PRO A 300 12.60 2.51 -6.83
CA PRO A 300 13.77 2.37 -5.98
C PRO A 300 13.86 3.36 -4.81
N THR A 301 13.40 4.61 -4.96
CA THR A 301 13.49 5.63 -3.90
C THR A 301 12.14 6.30 -3.60
N ARG A 302 12.03 6.92 -2.42
CA ARG A 302 10.84 7.69 -2.01
C ARG A 302 10.58 8.87 -2.96
N ASP A 303 11.63 9.57 -3.39
CA ASP A 303 11.50 10.71 -4.30
C ASP A 303 11.02 10.25 -5.68
N GLU A 304 11.50 9.11 -6.16
CA GLU A 304 11.02 8.51 -7.40
C GLU A 304 9.54 8.07 -7.30
N VAL A 305 9.14 7.49 -6.17
CA VAL A 305 7.72 7.19 -5.90
C VAL A 305 6.90 8.47 -5.88
N ALA A 306 7.33 9.51 -5.18
CA ALA A 306 6.61 10.79 -5.10
C ALA A 306 6.42 11.42 -6.49
N ALA A 307 7.47 11.45 -7.31
CA ALA A 307 7.41 11.95 -8.67
C ALA A 307 6.46 11.14 -9.56
N LEU A 308 6.54 9.80 -9.52
CA LEU A 308 5.66 8.95 -10.29
C LEU A 308 4.20 9.03 -9.79
N SER A 309 3.99 9.06 -8.48
CA SER A 309 2.67 9.24 -7.86
C SER A 309 2.04 10.56 -8.28
N GLY A 310 2.81 11.65 -8.43
CA GLY A 310 2.30 12.91 -8.98
C GLY A 310 1.73 12.74 -10.39
N ARG A 311 2.43 12.01 -11.27
CA ARG A 311 1.97 11.70 -12.63
C ARG A 311 0.73 10.79 -12.64
N VAL A 312 0.70 9.80 -11.75
CA VAL A 312 -0.47 8.91 -11.58
C VAL A 312 -1.68 9.69 -11.06
N LYS A 313 -1.48 10.61 -10.12
CA LYS A 313 -2.53 11.53 -9.63
C LYS A 313 -3.10 12.41 -10.75
N ALA A 314 -2.24 12.94 -11.62
CA ALA A 314 -2.67 13.70 -12.80
C ALA A 314 -3.57 12.88 -13.75
N CYS A 315 -3.34 11.56 -13.88
CA CYS A 315 -4.23 10.67 -14.65
C CYS A 315 -5.61 10.49 -14.01
N PHE A 316 -5.75 10.61 -12.69
CA PHE A 316 -7.07 10.62 -12.04
C PHE A 316 -7.75 11.97 -12.23
N GLU A 317 -6.98 13.06 -12.10
CA GLU A 317 -7.49 14.42 -12.18
C GLU A 317 -7.92 14.83 -13.59
N CYS A 318 -7.29 14.32 -14.66
CA CYS A 318 -7.67 14.68 -16.03
C CYS A 318 -9.12 14.26 -16.35
N VAL A 319 -9.60 13.20 -15.72
CA VAL A 319 -10.96 12.67 -15.90
C VAL A 319 -12.02 13.47 -15.12
N ARG A 320 -11.60 14.25 -14.11
CA ARG A 320 -12.47 15.20 -13.37
C ARG A 320 -13.24 16.14 -14.30
N THR A 321 -12.61 16.51 -15.41
CA THR A 321 -13.12 17.51 -16.36
C THR A 321 -14.33 17.01 -17.16
N PHE A 322 -14.55 15.69 -17.22
CA PHE A 322 -15.64 15.09 -18.01
C PHE A 322 -16.89 14.74 -17.20
N GLY A 323 -16.83 14.72 -15.85
CA GLY A 323 -17.87 14.14 -14.99
C GLY A 323 -18.45 15.01 -13.88
N GLY A 324 -18.02 16.26 -13.71
CA GLY A 324 -18.44 17.14 -12.61
C GLY A 324 -17.53 17.05 -11.36
N PRO A 325 -17.85 17.77 -10.26
CA PRO A 325 -16.95 17.92 -9.13
C PRO A 325 -16.78 16.63 -8.32
N LEU A 326 -15.53 16.21 -8.13
CA LEU A 326 -15.11 15.25 -7.11
C LEU A 326 -15.23 15.87 -5.73
N ASN A 327 -15.69 15.11 -4.73
CA ASN A 327 -15.35 15.39 -3.35
C ASN A 327 -13.92 14.86 -3.16
N SER A 328 -12.94 15.75 -3.06
CA SER A 328 -11.51 15.41 -3.07
C SER A 328 -11.06 14.75 -1.76
N ALA A 329 -11.50 13.52 -1.53
CA ALA A 329 -10.87 12.63 -0.58
C ALA A 329 -9.89 11.72 -1.33
N LEU A 330 -8.85 12.30 -1.96
CA LEU A 330 -7.64 11.54 -2.25
C LEU A 330 -7.05 11.18 -0.89
N ARG A 331 -7.33 9.97 -0.43
CA ARG A 331 -6.80 9.50 0.84
C ARG A 331 -5.49 8.79 0.52
N ASP A 332 -4.40 9.51 0.66
CA ASP A 332 -3.09 8.88 0.76
C ASP A 332 -3.12 7.95 1.98
N ALA A 333 -3.00 6.64 1.76
CA ALA A 333 -2.99 5.65 2.85
C ALA A 333 -1.85 5.91 3.84
N PHE A 334 -0.84 6.70 3.44
CA PHE A 334 0.26 7.15 4.26
C PHE A 334 -0.14 8.13 5.38
N SER A 335 -1.13 9.01 5.15
CA SER A 335 -1.46 10.08 6.11
C SER A 335 -2.32 9.61 7.29
N ARG A 336 -2.99 8.45 7.20
CA ARG A 336 -3.84 7.96 8.30
C ARG A 336 -3.06 7.35 9.47
N CYS A 337 -1.78 7.03 9.27
CA CYS A 337 -0.90 6.62 10.36
C CYS A 337 -0.28 7.79 11.13
N GLN A 338 -0.44 9.04 10.64
CA GLN A 338 0.07 10.24 11.32
C GLN A 338 -0.94 10.88 12.31
N GLY A 339 -2.20 10.46 12.31
CA GLY A 339 -3.24 10.98 13.21
C GLY A 339 -3.62 9.97 14.30
N GLY A 340 -3.05 10.11 15.50
CA GLY A 340 -3.28 9.25 16.66
C GLY A 340 -4.73 9.24 17.21
N ARG A 341 -5.67 8.61 16.49
CA ARG A 341 -6.95 8.12 17.02
C ARG A 341 -7.29 6.76 16.40
N THR A 342 -6.63 5.72 16.88
CA THR A 342 -7.02 4.33 16.66
C THR A 342 -8.19 3.99 17.59
N GLY A 343 -9.40 4.00 17.05
CA GLY A 343 -10.61 3.61 17.79
C GLY A 343 -11.76 3.07 16.97
N ASP A 344 -11.94 3.51 15.71
CA ASP A 344 -13.20 3.27 14.98
C ASP A 344 -13.09 2.62 13.60
N CYS A 345 -11.92 2.18 13.14
CA CYS A 345 -11.77 1.70 11.75
C CYS A 345 -11.83 0.19 11.53
N LEU A 346 -12.05 -0.66 12.53
CA LEU A 346 -12.09 -2.12 12.33
C LEU A 346 -13.23 -2.89 13.02
N ARG A 347 -14.32 -2.22 13.46
CA ARG A 347 -15.55 -2.96 13.81
C ARG A 347 -16.40 -3.26 12.57
N GLY A 348 -15.86 -4.08 11.67
CA GLY A 348 -16.67 -4.87 10.75
C GLY A 348 -17.37 -5.95 11.56
N ARG A 349 -18.58 -5.68 12.06
CA ARG A 349 -19.39 -6.69 12.77
C ARG A 349 -19.76 -7.81 11.79
N HIS A 350 -19.11 -8.96 11.94
CA HIS A 350 -19.74 -10.25 11.69
C HIS A 350 -20.75 -10.51 12.80
N HIS A 351 -22.04 -10.36 12.50
CA HIS A 351 -23.12 -10.95 13.29
C HIS A 351 -24.10 -11.68 12.37
N GLY A 352 -24.11 -13.01 12.52
CA GLY A 352 -25.31 -13.82 12.70
C GLY A 352 -26.32 -13.90 11.55
N ARG A 353 -26.36 -15.08 10.91
CA ARG A 353 -27.58 -15.61 10.30
C ARG A 353 -28.64 -15.84 11.40
N ASP A 354 -29.85 -15.39 11.13
CA ASP A 354 -31.15 -16.08 11.30
C ASP A 354 -32.28 -15.10 11.67
N HIS A 355 -33.47 -15.36 11.10
CA HIS A 355 -34.75 -14.64 11.21
C HIS A 355 -34.96 -13.37 10.36
N MET A 356 -35.53 -13.53 9.15
CA MET A 356 -36.96 -13.28 8.87
C MET A 356 -37.23 -13.33 7.36
N LEU A 357 -37.76 -14.46 6.91
CA LEU A 357 -38.72 -14.49 5.80
C LEU A 357 -39.99 -13.79 6.26
N ARG A 358 -40.34 -12.67 5.62
CA ARG A 358 -41.70 -12.15 5.29
C ARG A 358 -41.63 -10.62 5.17
N SER A 359 -42.33 -10.10 4.15
CA SER A 359 -42.60 -8.68 3.84
C SER A 359 -41.76 -7.99 2.74
N ARG A 360 -41.70 -8.58 1.53
CA ARG A 360 -41.49 -7.81 0.29
C ARG A 360 -42.32 -8.37 -0.86
N THR A 361 -43.64 -8.23 -0.77
CA THR A 361 -44.59 -8.57 -1.87
C THR A 361 -45.59 -7.45 -2.18
N GLU A 362 -45.37 -6.21 -1.74
CA GLU A 362 -46.38 -5.14 -1.94
C GLU A 362 -45.90 -3.84 -2.62
N GLN A 363 -44.67 -3.78 -3.16
CA GLN A 363 -44.20 -2.57 -3.85
C GLN A 363 -44.05 -2.70 -5.38
N SER A 364 -44.31 -3.89 -5.94
CA SER A 364 -44.18 -4.14 -7.39
C SER A 364 -45.51 -4.03 -8.17
N ALA A 365 -46.63 -3.66 -7.52
CA ALA A 365 -47.97 -3.72 -8.12
C ALA A 365 -48.56 -2.36 -8.54
N ARG A 366 -47.79 -1.26 -8.54
CA ARG A 366 -48.31 0.10 -8.85
C ARG A 366 -47.87 0.73 -10.18
N CYS A 367 -47.06 0.07 -11.02
CA CYS A 367 -46.62 0.64 -12.30
C CYS A 367 -47.21 0.03 -13.58
N VAL A 368 -48.24 -0.84 -13.50
CA VAL A 368 -48.82 -1.52 -14.69
C VAL A 368 -50.29 -1.13 -14.95
N ARG A 369 -50.77 0.02 -14.45
CA ARG A 369 -52.16 0.49 -14.72
C ARG A 369 -52.24 1.96 -15.12
N ALA A 370 -51.41 2.37 -16.10
CA ALA A 370 -51.54 3.68 -16.73
C ALA A 370 -51.06 3.64 -18.19
N ALA A 371 -51.59 2.73 -19.00
CA ALA A 371 -51.31 2.72 -20.44
C ALA A 371 -52.37 1.93 -21.24
N THR A 372 -53.65 2.16 -21.01
CA THR A 372 -54.71 1.69 -21.92
C THR A 372 -55.99 2.51 -21.71
N GLN A 373 -56.28 3.46 -22.61
CA GLN A 373 -57.60 3.65 -23.26
C GLN A 373 -57.64 4.91 -24.15
N ASP A 374 -58.18 4.68 -25.37
CA ASP A 374 -58.84 5.59 -26.33
C ASP A 374 -58.05 6.68 -27.11
N THR A 375 -58.17 6.91 -28.44
CA THR A 375 -58.64 6.25 -29.70
C THR A 375 -58.33 7.27 -30.88
N PRO A 376 -58.77 7.17 -32.17
CA PRO A 376 -58.23 6.35 -33.27
C PRO A 376 -58.00 7.10 -34.64
N ARG A 377 -57.58 6.31 -35.66
CA ARG A 377 -57.56 6.54 -37.16
C ARG A 377 -56.36 7.38 -37.68
N ARG A 378 -55.65 7.02 -38.77
CA ARG A 378 -56.09 6.49 -40.08
C ARG A 378 -55.04 5.60 -40.78
N MET A 379 -55.56 4.77 -41.67
CA MET A 379 -54.97 3.68 -42.47
C MET A 379 -54.29 4.18 -43.76
N LEU A 380 -53.15 3.61 -44.15
CA LEU A 380 -52.79 3.42 -45.57
C LEU A 380 -51.84 2.22 -45.70
N MET A 381 -52.37 1.13 -46.28
CA MET A 381 -51.57 0.04 -46.85
C MET A 381 -51.02 0.49 -48.20
N LEU A 382 -49.81 0.03 -48.55
CA LEU A 382 -49.50 -0.39 -49.92
C LEU A 382 -48.52 -1.57 -49.87
N THR A 383 -48.95 -2.62 -50.55
CA THR A 383 -48.37 -3.95 -50.76
C THR A 383 -47.17 -3.91 -51.69
N GLY A 384 -46.24 -4.86 -51.56
CA GLY A 384 -45.16 -5.05 -52.53
C GLY A 384 -44.30 -6.28 -52.25
N THR A 385 -44.82 -7.42 -52.70
CA THR A 385 -44.26 -8.78 -52.74
C THR A 385 -42.83 -8.91 -53.30
N GLY A 386 -42.10 -9.94 -52.86
CA GLY A 386 -41.34 -10.78 -53.80
C GLY A 386 -39.90 -11.15 -53.43
N SER A 387 -39.75 -12.28 -52.72
CA SER A 387 -38.85 -13.40 -53.04
C SER A 387 -37.35 -13.19 -53.34
N ALA A 388 -36.53 -13.75 -52.44
CA ALA A 388 -35.17 -14.28 -52.63
C ALA A 388 -35.16 -15.49 -53.63
N PRO A 389 -34.07 -16.26 -53.87
CA PRO A 389 -32.72 -16.26 -53.28
C PRO A 389 -31.55 -16.58 -54.26
N HIS A 390 -30.35 -16.78 -53.66
CA HIS A 390 -29.28 -17.73 -54.02
C HIS A 390 -27.91 -17.26 -54.58
N GLN A 391 -26.90 -17.53 -53.74
CA GLN A 391 -25.62 -18.22 -53.96
C GLN A 391 -24.51 -17.59 -54.83
N ALA A 392 -23.46 -17.19 -54.10
CA ALA A 392 -22.05 -17.63 -54.21
C ALA A 392 -21.51 -18.10 -55.57
N THR A 393 -20.40 -17.52 -56.02
CA THR A 393 -19.08 -18.21 -56.11
C THR A 393 -17.94 -17.32 -56.65
N SER A 394 -16.82 -17.43 -55.94
CA SER A 394 -15.40 -17.43 -56.33
C SER A 394 -14.84 -16.74 -57.60
N SER A 395 -13.78 -15.98 -57.33
CA SER A 395 -12.40 -16.11 -57.85
C SER A 395 -11.91 -15.34 -59.09
N ALA A 396 -10.71 -14.80 -58.88
CA ALA A 396 -9.55 -14.68 -59.79
C ALA A 396 -9.45 -13.49 -60.78
N ARG A 397 -8.40 -12.69 -60.53
CA ARG A 397 -7.62 -11.77 -61.41
C ARG A 397 -6.98 -12.53 -62.61
N PRO A 398 -6.16 -11.95 -63.55
CA PRO A 398 -5.55 -10.59 -63.65
C PRO A 398 -5.42 -9.94 -65.07
N SER A 399 -4.89 -8.70 -65.10
CA SER A 399 -4.16 -8.02 -66.20
C SER A 399 -4.98 -7.57 -67.43
N ARG A 400 -4.74 -6.46 -68.14
CA ARG A 400 -3.52 -5.69 -68.44
C ARG A 400 -3.89 -4.31 -69.04
N SER A 401 -3.10 -3.29 -68.68
CA SER A 401 -2.67 -2.09 -69.44
C SER A 401 -3.58 -1.27 -70.39
N MET A 402 -3.49 0.06 -70.15
CA MET A 402 -3.40 1.20 -71.08
C MET A 402 -4.67 1.83 -71.67
N GLY A 403 -4.87 3.10 -71.31
CA GLY A 403 -5.76 4.03 -71.99
C GLY A 403 -5.82 5.38 -71.28
N LEU A 404 -4.88 6.28 -71.58
CA LEU A 404 -4.93 7.69 -71.17
C LEU A 404 -6.25 8.32 -71.59
N ARG A 405 -7.00 8.90 -70.65
CA ARG A 405 -7.78 10.13 -70.88
C ARG A 405 -7.72 11.03 -69.65
N ARG A 406 -7.14 12.22 -69.85
CA ARG A 406 -7.19 13.35 -68.93
C ARG A 406 -8.65 13.75 -68.74
N ASN A 407 -9.11 13.79 -67.50
CA ASN A 407 -10.28 14.58 -67.13
C ASN A 407 -9.93 15.35 -65.85
N THR A 408 -9.93 16.67 -65.98
CA THR A 408 -9.63 17.65 -64.94
C THR A 408 -10.75 17.67 -63.90
N THR A 409 -10.55 17.05 -62.75
CA THR A 409 -11.33 17.33 -61.54
C THR A 409 -10.51 18.25 -60.63
N ARG A 410 -11.05 19.45 -60.38
CA ARG A 410 -10.54 20.39 -59.38
C ARG A 410 -10.55 19.71 -58.01
N ALA A 411 -9.38 19.31 -57.51
CA ALA A 411 -9.21 18.93 -56.12
C ALA A 411 -9.20 20.20 -55.25
N CYS A 412 -10.18 20.32 -54.37
CA CYS A 412 -10.18 21.31 -53.30
C CYS A 412 -9.14 20.88 -52.24
N PRO A 413 -8.09 21.65 -51.92
CA PRO A 413 -7.14 21.24 -50.91
C PRO A 413 -7.75 21.50 -49.53
N ARG A 414 -8.40 20.49 -48.94
CA ARG A 414 -8.62 20.49 -47.49
C ARG A 414 -7.27 20.29 -46.81
N ARG A 415 -6.66 21.38 -46.34
CA ARG A 415 -5.53 21.31 -45.41
C ARG A 415 -6.01 20.58 -44.14
N PRO A 416 -5.27 19.58 -43.62
CA PRO A 416 -5.57 19.04 -42.30
C PRO A 416 -5.35 20.16 -41.28
N THR A 417 -6.38 20.46 -40.47
CA THR A 417 -6.23 21.32 -39.30
C THR A 417 -5.36 20.56 -38.30
N LEU A 418 -4.06 20.86 -38.27
CA LEU A 418 -3.14 20.41 -37.24
C LEU A 418 -3.49 21.15 -35.95
N TYR A 419 -4.17 20.48 -35.03
CA TYR A 419 -4.24 20.94 -33.65
C TYR A 419 -2.91 20.57 -32.98
N ALA A 420 -1.97 21.52 -32.97
CA ALA A 420 -0.77 21.40 -32.18
C ALA A 420 -1.13 21.62 -30.69
N CYS A 421 -1.45 20.55 -29.98
CA CYS A 421 -1.39 20.57 -28.51
C CYS A 421 0.08 20.48 -28.12
N THR A 422 0.71 21.63 -27.87
CA THR A 422 1.95 21.67 -27.12
C THR A 422 1.66 21.17 -25.71
N LEU A 423 2.26 20.04 -25.34
CA LEU A 423 2.32 19.59 -23.95
C LEU A 423 3.14 20.63 -23.18
N SER A 424 2.47 21.52 -22.46
CA SER A 424 3.09 22.46 -21.52
C SER A 424 3.52 21.76 -20.24
#